data_AF-A0A955RXX1-F1
#
_entry.id   AF-A0A955RXX1-F1
#
_cell.length_a   1.000
_cell.length_b   1.000
_cell.length_c   1.000
_cell.angle_alpha   90.00
_cell.angle_beta   90.00
_cell.angle_gamma   90.00
#
_symmetry.space_group_name_H-M   'P 1'
#
loop_
_entity.id
_entity.type
_entity.pdbx_description
1 polymer ?
#
loop_
_entity_poly.entity_id
_entity_poly.type
_entity_poly.pdbx_seq_one_letter_code
_entity_poly.pdbx_strand_id
1 'polypeptide(L)'
;MEYKTDLDKLRHSCSHVMAQAVQELWPEVKVTIGPAIENGFYYDFDKPEPFTDQDLKKIEKRMRKIIERKPKFVHSTMPKPEARQMFAEKNEDYKVELIDGLQDDEVSIYQTGEEWLDLCKGPHVGDAGQIKAFKLLSVAGAYWRGDETKAQLQRIYGTAFFSQEELDEYLNLLEEAQKRDHRKLGVQLDLFNFYHDKAGAGMVFYHPDGAMLRNILENYIREANVKRGYQLVMTPHILKGKLWDQSGHSGHYRQNMYYLEIDGEEYAVKPMNCPGHMLIFNSKKRSYRELPIRFFELGTVYRQEKAGVLHGLLRVRGFTQDDAHIFCRQNQLKGEVIGVIEFMFDIMKDFGFHDLKIEVSTRPDDFIGSEEAWEIATQSLEDALKTKELDYEINEGDGAFYGPKIDIKLKDALRREWQCATIQCDFSLPERFDLNYINEEGQEERPIMIHRAILGSVERFIGTLIEHYGGAFPAWLAPNQVIIIPIREEHNDFARDLKESLQEANVRVIIDDRGVSLNKRIREGTVKKVPYLLIIGDKEVSEKRVAVRKYAQGDQGTLSVDDFKAQILQEVKDKT
;
A
#
# COMPACT_ATOMS: atom_id res chain seq x y z
N MET A 1 -18.28 15.40 -0.34
CA MET A 1 -18.34 14.03 -0.86
C MET A 1 -19.61 13.92 -1.67
N GLU A 2 -19.48 13.69 -2.98
CA GLU A 2 -20.62 13.26 -3.79
C GLU A 2 -20.79 11.76 -3.61
N TYR A 3 -21.98 11.32 -3.18
CA TYR A 3 -22.30 9.92 -3.05
C TYR A 3 -22.68 9.37 -4.43
N LYS A 4 -21.80 8.52 -4.99
CA LYS A 4 -21.86 8.11 -6.40
C LYS A 4 -22.80 6.92 -6.63
N THR A 5 -23.11 6.14 -5.60
CA THR A 5 -23.90 4.90 -5.72
C THR A 5 -25.09 4.84 -4.76
N ASP A 6 -26.09 4.01 -5.06
CA ASP A 6 -27.20 3.75 -4.12
C ASP A 6 -26.72 3.02 -2.84
N LEU A 7 -25.61 2.28 -2.93
CA LEU A 7 -24.99 1.65 -1.78
C LEU A 7 -24.38 2.68 -0.82
N ASP A 8 -23.80 3.77 -1.34
CA ASP A 8 -23.30 4.88 -0.52
C ASP A 8 -24.45 5.54 0.25
N LYS A 9 -25.60 5.76 -0.41
CA LYS A 9 -26.82 6.28 0.22
C LYS A 9 -27.31 5.36 1.34
N LEU A 10 -27.30 4.04 1.11
CA LEU A 10 -27.67 3.04 2.10
C LEU A 10 -26.75 3.09 3.33
N ARG A 11 -25.43 3.11 3.09
CA ARG A 11 -24.41 3.17 4.15
C ARG A 11 -24.48 4.46 4.95
N HIS A 12 -24.69 5.59 4.28
CA HIS A 12 -24.88 6.87 4.94
C HIS A 12 -26.16 6.90 5.79
N SER A 13 -27.24 6.31 5.29
CA SER A 13 -28.47 6.15 6.07
C SER A 13 -28.28 5.23 7.28
N CYS A 14 -27.45 4.19 7.13
CA CYS A 14 -27.09 3.31 8.24
C CYS A 14 -26.25 4.03 9.30
N SER A 15 -25.37 4.97 8.91
CA SER A 15 -24.61 5.78 9.87
C SER A 15 -25.52 6.67 10.72
N HIS A 16 -26.57 7.27 10.14
CA HIS A 16 -27.59 8.02 10.89
C HIS A 16 -28.34 7.14 11.89
N VAL A 17 -28.78 5.95 11.47
CA VAL A 17 -29.44 5.00 12.36
C VAL A 17 -28.51 4.57 13.50
N MET A 18 -27.21 4.42 13.23
CA MET A 18 -26.21 4.15 14.28
C MET A 18 -26.10 5.31 15.26
N ALA A 19 -26.00 6.56 14.78
CA ALA A 19 -25.88 7.73 15.63
C ALA A 19 -27.12 7.92 16.52
N GLN A 20 -28.32 7.78 15.95
CA GLN A 20 -29.57 7.75 16.72
C GLN A 20 -29.55 6.64 17.77
N ALA A 21 -29.15 5.42 17.41
CA ALA A 21 -29.09 4.29 18.33
C ALA A 21 -28.12 4.54 19.50
N VAL A 22 -26.99 5.20 19.24
CA VAL A 22 -26.03 5.58 20.29
C VAL A 22 -26.63 6.60 21.23
N GLN A 23 -27.25 7.67 20.73
CA GLN A 23 -27.85 8.69 21.60
C GLN A 23 -29.09 8.20 22.36
N GLU A 24 -29.84 7.24 21.82
CA GLU A 24 -30.93 6.59 22.58
C GLU A 24 -30.42 5.68 23.71
N LEU A 25 -29.20 5.14 23.58
CA LEU A 25 -28.56 4.32 24.61
C LEU A 25 -27.77 5.16 25.63
N TRP A 26 -27.16 6.26 25.17
CA TRP A 26 -26.35 7.19 25.94
C TRP A 26 -26.71 8.63 25.54
N PRO A 27 -27.75 9.23 26.15
CA PRO A 27 -28.24 10.57 25.80
C PRO A 27 -27.21 11.70 25.99
N GLU A 28 -26.17 11.47 26.78
CA GLU A 28 -25.08 12.40 27.02
C GLU A 28 -24.02 12.45 25.91
N VAL A 29 -24.02 11.47 24.99
CA VAL A 29 -23.03 11.37 23.91
C VAL A 29 -23.35 12.38 22.81
N LYS A 30 -22.35 13.17 22.41
CA LYS A 30 -22.48 14.11 21.29
C LYS A 30 -22.04 13.45 19.99
N VAL A 31 -22.71 13.80 18.91
CA VAL A 31 -22.43 13.25 17.57
C VAL A 31 -21.74 14.29 16.70
N THR A 32 -20.77 13.86 15.90
CA THR A 32 -19.94 14.79 15.12
C THR A 32 -20.09 14.58 13.62
N ILE A 33 -19.30 13.70 13.00
CA ILE A 33 -19.32 13.42 11.56
C ILE A 33 -19.46 11.92 11.31
N GLY A 34 -20.27 11.57 10.31
CA GLY A 34 -20.51 10.16 9.97
C GLY A 34 -20.75 9.90 8.48
N PRO A 35 -19.71 10.01 7.64
CA PRO A 35 -19.83 9.80 6.21
C PRO A 35 -19.92 8.31 5.85
N ALA A 36 -20.52 8.02 4.69
CA ALA A 36 -20.23 6.77 4.01
C ALA A 36 -18.79 6.76 3.48
N ILE A 37 -18.20 5.58 3.44
CA ILE A 37 -16.87 5.31 2.88
C ILE A 37 -16.96 4.11 1.93
N GLU A 38 -15.93 3.91 1.10
CA GLU A 38 -15.90 2.90 0.03
C GLU A 38 -16.39 1.51 0.46
N ASN A 39 -16.09 1.08 1.68
CA ASN A 39 -16.43 -0.25 2.18
C ASN A 39 -17.40 -0.25 3.38
N GLY A 40 -18.05 0.89 3.66
CA GLY A 40 -18.95 1.00 4.80
C GLY A 40 -19.26 2.43 5.19
N PHE A 41 -19.23 2.71 6.49
CA PHE A 41 -19.40 4.03 7.07
C PHE A 41 -18.67 4.10 8.41
N TYR A 42 -18.50 5.31 8.92
CA TYR A 42 -18.17 5.50 10.34
C TYR A 42 -19.03 6.60 10.94
N TYR A 43 -18.98 6.74 12.26
CA TYR A 43 -19.45 7.93 12.95
C TYR A 43 -18.55 8.22 14.15
N ASP A 44 -18.19 9.48 14.33
CA ASP A 44 -17.37 9.97 15.43
C ASP A 44 -18.24 10.50 16.58
N PHE A 45 -17.97 10.01 17.79
CA PHE A 45 -18.72 10.29 19.00
C PHE A 45 -17.82 10.93 20.07
N ASP A 46 -18.33 11.96 20.73
CA ASP A 46 -17.72 12.47 21.95
C ASP A 46 -18.35 11.74 23.14
N LYS A 47 -17.61 10.75 23.63
CA LYS A 47 -17.94 9.95 24.80
C LYS A 47 -16.70 9.85 25.68
N PRO A 48 -16.78 10.19 26.99
CA PRO A 48 -15.63 10.11 27.88
C PRO A 48 -15.06 8.69 28.01
N GLU A 49 -15.95 7.69 28.09
CA GLU A 49 -15.57 6.29 28.23
C GLU A 49 -15.51 5.56 26.87
N PRO A 50 -14.44 4.80 26.56
CA PRO A 50 -14.33 3.99 25.34
C PRO A 50 -15.50 3.04 25.11
N PHE A 51 -16.01 3.00 23.88
CA PHE A 51 -16.91 1.93 23.44
C PHE A 51 -16.18 0.58 23.46
N THR A 52 -16.90 -0.45 23.89
CA THR A 52 -16.42 -1.84 23.90
C THR A 52 -17.10 -2.69 22.83
N ASP A 53 -16.56 -3.87 22.53
CA ASP A 53 -17.23 -4.84 21.65
C ASP A 53 -18.63 -5.25 22.15
N GLN A 54 -18.86 -5.19 23.47
CA GLN A 54 -20.18 -5.43 24.04
C GLN A 54 -21.14 -4.28 23.74
N ASP A 55 -20.65 -3.04 23.71
CA ASP A 55 -21.45 -1.88 23.36
C ASP A 55 -21.82 -1.90 21.88
N LEU A 56 -20.92 -2.33 20.99
CA LEU A 56 -21.25 -2.56 19.58
C LEU A 56 -22.44 -3.51 19.43
N LYS A 57 -22.49 -4.60 20.20
CA LYS A 57 -23.65 -5.53 20.19
C LYS A 57 -24.95 -4.87 20.69
N LYS A 58 -24.87 -3.98 21.69
CA LYS A 58 -26.04 -3.22 22.18
C LYS A 58 -26.53 -2.22 21.13
N ILE A 59 -25.62 -1.48 20.51
CA ILE A 59 -25.91 -0.50 19.45
C ILE A 59 -26.56 -1.23 18.27
N GLU A 60 -25.95 -2.32 17.80
CA GLU A 60 -26.49 -3.16 16.73
C GLU A 60 -27.92 -3.65 17.03
N LYS A 61 -28.20 -4.08 18.26
CA LYS A 61 -29.55 -4.48 18.68
C LYS A 61 -30.51 -3.30 18.66
N ARG A 62 -30.06 -2.11 19.05
CA ARG A 62 -30.90 -0.90 19.04
C ARG A 62 -31.17 -0.41 17.63
N MET A 63 -30.18 -0.41 16.75
CA MET A 63 -30.31 -0.09 15.33
C MET A 63 -31.38 -0.96 14.67
N ARG A 64 -31.39 -2.29 14.93
CA ARG A 64 -32.44 -3.18 14.39
C ARG A 64 -33.84 -2.77 14.83
N LYS A 65 -34.03 -2.41 16.11
CA LYS A 65 -35.32 -1.89 16.61
C LYS A 65 -35.74 -0.55 15.99
N ILE A 66 -34.79 0.28 15.58
CA ILE A 66 -35.08 1.53 14.84
C ILE A 66 -35.52 1.17 13.42
N ILE A 67 -34.76 0.32 12.73
CA ILE A 67 -35.03 -0.14 11.36
C ILE A 67 -36.39 -0.84 11.24
N GLU A 68 -36.78 -1.67 12.22
CA GLU A 68 -38.08 -2.34 12.27
C GLU A 68 -39.27 -1.37 12.21
N ARG A 69 -39.11 -0.16 12.76
CA ARG A 69 -40.13 0.90 12.71
C ARG A 69 -40.21 1.59 11.34
N LYS A 70 -39.24 1.34 10.46
CA LYS A 70 -39.09 1.95 9.13
C LYS A 70 -39.26 3.47 9.12
N PRO A 71 -38.58 4.21 10.03
CA PRO A 71 -38.64 5.67 10.02
C PRO A 71 -38.21 6.20 8.65
N LYS A 72 -38.92 7.23 8.18
CA LYS A 72 -38.54 7.98 6.99
C LYS A 72 -37.35 8.88 7.30
N PHE A 73 -36.52 9.11 6.29
CA PHE A 73 -35.53 10.18 6.31
C PHE A 73 -36.15 11.41 5.64
N VAL A 74 -36.41 12.46 6.43
CA VAL A 74 -37.06 13.67 5.95
C VAL A 74 -36.02 14.78 5.84
N HIS A 75 -35.84 15.28 4.61
CA HIS A 75 -34.97 16.41 4.35
C HIS A 75 -35.72 17.73 4.54
N SER A 76 -35.08 18.67 5.23
CA SER A 76 -35.52 20.06 5.35
C SER A 76 -34.33 21.00 5.25
N THR A 77 -34.55 22.22 4.76
CA THR A 77 -33.59 23.32 4.88
C THR A 77 -34.00 24.22 6.03
N MET A 78 -33.02 24.82 6.70
CA MET A 78 -33.24 25.73 7.82
C MET A 78 -32.26 26.90 7.73
N PRO A 79 -32.68 28.14 8.04
CA PRO A 79 -31.76 29.26 8.12
C PRO A 79 -30.63 28.98 9.11
N LYS A 80 -29.40 29.37 8.73
CA LYS A 80 -28.18 29.15 9.53
C LYS A 80 -28.33 29.58 11.00
N PRO A 81 -28.89 30.77 11.34
CA PRO A 81 -29.08 31.18 12.74
C PRO A 81 -30.04 30.28 13.52
N GLU A 82 -31.13 29.82 12.90
CA GLU A 82 -32.13 28.96 13.52
C GLU A 82 -31.56 27.56 13.78
N ALA A 83 -30.87 26.98 12.80
CA ALA A 83 -30.22 25.68 12.94
C ALA A 83 -29.15 25.72 14.04
N ARG A 84 -28.35 26.79 14.07
CA ARG A 84 -27.34 27.02 15.10
C ARG A 84 -27.96 27.06 16.49
N GLN A 85 -29.06 27.79 16.67
CA GLN A 85 -29.78 27.85 17.94
C GLN A 85 -30.34 26.48 18.34
N MET A 86 -30.99 25.77 17.42
CA MET A 86 -31.58 24.46 17.65
C MET A 86 -30.54 23.43 18.14
N PHE A 87 -29.36 23.36 17.50
CA PHE A 87 -28.29 22.45 17.94
C PHE A 87 -27.64 22.89 19.24
N ALA A 88 -27.52 24.20 19.49
CA ALA A 88 -27.03 24.71 20.78
C ALA A 88 -27.98 24.33 21.94
N GLU A 89 -29.29 24.43 21.75
CA GLU A 89 -30.30 24.01 22.73
C GLU A 89 -30.26 22.49 23.01
N LYS A 90 -29.79 21.70 22.04
CA LYS A 90 -29.56 20.26 22.17
C LYS A 90 -28.17 19.89 22.70
N ASN A 91 -27.34 20.87 23.06
CA ASN A 91 -25.93 20.70 23.46
C ASN A 91 -25.03 19.99 22.42
N GLU A 92 -25.33 20.15 21.14
CA GLU A 92 -24.55 19.59 20.02
C GLU A 92 -23.48 20.57 19.53
N ASP A 93 -22.49 20.84 20.38
CA ASP A 93 -21.47 21.89 20.14
C ASP A 93 -20.69 21.69 18.83
N TYR A 94 -20.42 20.43 18.45
CA TYR A 94 -19.74 20.12 17.20
C TYR A 94 -20.57 20.51 15.97
N LYS A 95 -21.90 20.35 16.04
CA LYS A 95 -22.81 20.76 14.96
C LYS A 95 -22.88 22.27 14.86
N VAL A 96 -22.90 22.97 16.00
CA VAL A 96 -22.82 24.44 16.06
C VAL A 96 -21.54 24.93 15.37
N GLU A 97 -20.38 24.34 15.69
CA GLU A 97 -19.10 24.69 15.05
C GLU A 97 -19.11 24.42 13.54
N LEU A 98 -19.68 23.30 13.11
CA LEU A 98 -19.81 22.97 11.69
C LEU A 98 -20.67 24.01 10.95
N ILE A 99 -21.82 24.37 11.52
CA ILE A 99 -22.72 25.38 10.96
C ILE A 99 -22.01 26.73 10.84
N ASP A 100 -21.30 27.17 11.89
CA ASP A 100 -20.58 28.43 11.91
C ASP A 100 -19.55 28.51 10.76
N GLY A 101 -18.92 27.39 10.39
CA GLY A 101 -17.98 27.29 9.28
C GLY A 101 -18.57 27.22 7.87
N LEU A 102 -19.89 27.04 7.70
CA LEU A 102 -20.54 27.02 6.39
C LEU A 102 -20.69 28.43 5.83
N GLN A 103 -20.50 28.60 4.51
CA GLN A 103 -20.69 29.88 3.83
C GLN A 103 -22.14 30.15 3.45
N ASP A 104 -22.95 29.09 3.36
CA ASP A 104 -24.35 29.16 2.94
C ASP A 104 -25.24 29.76 4.05
N ASP A 105 -26.25 30.56 3.65
CA ASP A 105 -27.23 31.18 4.56
C ASP A 105 -28.28 30.19 5.09
N GLU A 106 -28.46 29.06 4.40
CA GLU A 106 -29.32 27.95 4.81
C GLU A 106 -28.49 26.65 4.92
N VAL A 107 -28.89 25.79 5.85
CA VAL A 107 -28.25 24.48 6.06
C VAL A 107 -29.24 23.34 5.86
N SER A 108 -28.71 22.20 5.41
CA SER A 108 -29.48 20.97 5.19
C SER A 108 -29.55 20.16 6.48
N ILE A 109 -30.78 19.82 6.88
CA ILE A 109 -31.10 19.04 8.07
C ILE A 109 -31.85 17.78 7.65
N TYR A 110 -31.42 16.62 8.15
CA TYR A 110 -32.12 15.37 7.99
C TYR A 110 -32.71 14.90 9.30
N GLN A 111 -34.01 14.61 9.28
CA GLN A 111 -34.73 14.00 10.38
C GLN A 111 -34.83 12.49 10.16
N THR A 112 -34.44 11.69 11.16
CA THR A 112 -34.63 10.24 11.16
C THR A 112 -35.74 9.89 12.15
N GLY A 113 -36.90 9.49 11.62
CA GLY A 113 -38.08 9.24 12.44
C GLY A 113 -38.70 10.54 12.93
N GLU A 114 -39.14 10.57 14.19
CA GLU A 114 -39.90 11.72 14.73
C GLU A 114 -39.02 12.76 15.44
N GLU A 115 -37.88 12.38 16.02
CA GLU A 115 -37.18 13.27 16.97
C GLU A 115 -35.69 13.50 16.68
N TRP A 116 -35.03 12.58 15.98
CA TRP A 116 -33.58 12.67 15.77
C TRP A 116 -33.25 13.50 14.54
N LEU A 117 -32.41 14.52 14.71
CA LEU A 117 -32.04 15.50 13.68
C LEU A 117 -30.52 15.52 13.51
N ASP A 118 -30.07 15.60 12.27
CA ASP A 118 -28.65 15.70 11.93
C ASP A 118 -28.37 16.76 10.87
N LEU A 119 -27.24 17.45 11.02
CA LEU A 119 -26.69 18.35 10.02
C LEU A 119 -26.00 17.52 8.94
N CYS A 120 -26.65 17.38 7.80
CA CYS A 120 -26.23 16.45 6.77
C CYS A 120 -26.71 16.93 5.40
N LYS A 121 -25.86 16.83 4.36
CA LYS A 121 -26.25 17.18 2.97
C LYS A 121 -27.02 16.07 2.25
N GLY A 122 -26.97 14.83 2.75
CA GLY A 122 -27.55 13.66 2.10
C GLY A 122 -26.84 13.28 0.79
N PRO A 123 -27.46 12.44 -0.07
CA PRO A 123 -28.81 11.91 0.07
C PRO A 123 -28.92 10.68 0.97
N HIS A 124 -30.15 10.40 1.41
CA HIS A 124 -30.53 9.21 2.17
C HIS A 124 -31.45 8.29 1.35
N VAL A 125 -31.57 7.04 1.78
CA VAL A 125 -32.62 6.13 1.30
C VAL A 125 -34.00 6.61 1.78
N GLY A 126 -35.08 6.11 1.18
CA GLY A 126 -36.44 6.60 1.48
C GLY A 126 -36.89 6.34 2.93
N ASP A 127 -36.50 5.20 3.49
CA ASP A 127 -36.81 4.81 4.87
C ASP A 127 -35.77 3.81 5.39
N ALA A 128 -35.61 3.75 6.72
CA ALA A 128 -34.62 2.87 7.34
C ALA A 128 -34.91 1.38 7.12
N GLY A 129 -36.12 0.99 6.71
CA GLY A 129 -36.47 -0.38 6.36
C GLY A 129 -35.74 -0.93 5.13
N GLN A 130 -35.11 -0.05 4.34
CA GLN A 130 -34.24 -0.45 3.23
C GLN A 130 -32.89 -0.99 3.70
N ILE A 131 -32.49 -0.70 4.95
CA ILE A 131 -31.28 -1.24 5.58
C ILE A 131 -31.56 -2.67 6.04
N LYS A 132 -31.31 -3.64 5.16
CA LYS A 132 -31.59 -5.06 5.42
C LYS A 132 -30.45 -5.77 6.13
N ALA A 133 -29.21 -5.50 5.73
CA ALA A 133 -28.02 -6.16 6.26
C ALA A 133 -26.96 -5.13 6.65
N PHE A 134 -26.51 -5.18 7.90
CA PHE A 134 -25.43 -4.32 8.39
C PHE A 134 -24.65 -4.99 9.53
N LYS A 135 -23.42 -4.51 9.75
CA LYS A 135 -22.53 -4.96 10.82
C LYS A 135 -21.68 -3.82 11.34
N LEU A 136 -21.55 -3.70 12.67
CA LEU A 136 -20.52 -2.84 13.28
C LEU A 136 -19.22 -3.64 13.40
N LEU A 137 -18.12 -3.03 12.95
CA LEU A 137 -16.85 -3.71 12.72
C LEU A 137 -15.84 -3.47 13.84
N SER A 138 -15.57 -2.21 14.18
CA SER A 138 -14.52 -1.85 15.13
C SER A 138 -14.72 -0.46 15.73
N VAL A 139 -13.99 -0.20 16.81
CA VAL A 139 -13.86 1.12 17.45
C VAL A 139 -12.42 1.61 17.26
N ALA A 140 -12.25 2.87 16.91
CA ALA A 140 -10.95 3.54 16.81
C ALA A 140 -10.98 4.91 17.50
N GLY A 141 -9.81 5.43 17.87
CA GLY A 141 -9.67 6.82 18.30
C GLY A 141 -9.59 7.76 17.08
N ALA A 142 -10.23 8.92 17.18
CA ALA A 142 -10.09 10.02 16.24
C ALA A 142 -9.85 11.33 17.00
N TYR A 143 -9.46 12.37 16.29
CA TYR A 143 -9.38 13.72 16.84
C TYR A 143 -10.29 14.64 16.04
N TRP A 144 -10.91 15.60 16.70
CA TRP A 144 -11.77 16.57 16.01
C TRP A 144 -11.00 17.30 14.91
N ARG A 145 -11.52 17.27 13.68
CA ARG A 145 -10.85 17.75 12.44
C ARG A 145 -9.46 17.15 12.16
N GLY A 146 -9.12 16.02 12.77
CA GLY A 146 -7.79 15.39 12.64
C GLY A 146 -6.67 16.15 13.37
N ASP A 147 -7.02 17.07 14.27
CA ASP A 147 -6.07 17.89 15.03
C ASP A 147 -5.84 17.29 16.42
N GLU A 148 -4.65 16.75 16.65
CA GLU A 148 -4.25 16.09 17.92
C GLU A 148 -4.31 17.02 19.14
N THR A 149 -4.41 18.34 18.94
CA THR A 149 -4.58 19.32 20.03
C THR A 149 -6.03 19.50 20.46
N LYS A 150 -6.99 18.94 19.71
CA LYS A 150 -8.43 19.05 19.97
C LYS A 150 -8.98 17.81 20.68
N ALA A 151 -10.29 17.84 20.94
CA ALA A 151 -11.00 16.75 21.62
C ALA A 151 -10.77 15.40 20.92
N GLN A 152 -10.46 14.40 21.75
CA GLN A 152 -10.36 13.02 21.32
C GLN A 152 -11.77 12.43 21.19
N LEU A 153 -12.06 11.88 20.02
CA LEU A 153 -13.35 11.29 19.66
C LEU A 153 -13.21 9.77 19.52
N GLN A 154 -14.34 9.09 19.59
CA GLN A 154 -14.44 7.64 19.38
C GLN A 154 -15.17 7.37 18.08
N ARG A 155 -14.46 6.75 17.14
CA ARG A 155 -14.96 6.37 15.83
C ARG A 155 -15.49 4.96 15.87
N ILE A 156 -16.77 4.76 15.54
CA ILE A 156 -17.33 3.42 15.30
C ILE A 156 -17.38 3.20 13.79
N TYR A 157 -16.73 2.13 13.31
CA TYR A 157 -16.83 1.67 11.93
C TYR A 157 -17.95 0.65 11.76
N GLY A 158 -18.68 0.74 10.66
CA GLY A 158 -19.70 -0.21 10.28
C GLY A 158 -19.77 -0.39 8.76
N THR A 159 -20.52 -1.38 8.32
CA THR A 159 -20.83 -1.61 6.90
C THR A 159 -22.29 -2.01 6.72
N ALA A 160 -22.82 -1.78 5.52
CA ALA A 160 -24.18 -2.12 5.15
C ALA A 160 -24.26 -2.50 3.68
N PHE A 161 -25.15 -3.44 3.38
CA PHE A 161 -25.43 -3.99 2.04
C PHE A 161 -26.93 -4.19 1.83
N PHE A 162 -27.36 -4.33 0.58
CA PHE A 162 -28.77 -4.53 0.24
C PHE A 162 -29.28 -5.93 0.59
N SER A 163 -28.37 -6.90 0.73
CA SER A 163 -28.70 -8.29 1.09
C SER A 163 -27.77 -8.85 2.17
N GLN A 164 -28.25 -9.87 2.89
CA GLN A 164 -27.43 -10.60 3.88
C GLN A 164 -26.31 -11.39 3.21
N GLU A 165 -26.53 -11.88 1.98
CA GLU A 165 -25.54 -12.61 1.21
C GLU A 165 -24.30 -11.75 0.89
N GLU A 166 -24.51 -10.52 0.40
CA GLU A 166 -23.42 -9.55 0.16
C GLU A 166 -22.67 -9.19 1.44
N LEU A 167 -23.38 -9.04 2.56
CA LEU A 167 -22.75 -8.78 3.85
C LEU A 167 -21.90 -9.98 4.28
N ASP A 168 -22.41 -11.20 4.17
CA ASP A 168 -21.69 -12.40 4.55
C ASP A 168 -20.45 -12.61 3.66
N GLU A 169 -20.56 -12.35 2.34
CA GLU A 169 -19.40 -12.34 1.43
C GLU A 169 -18.35 -11.33 1.87
N TYR A 170 -18.75 -10.09 2.18
CA TYR A 170 -17.84 -9.05 2.64
C TYR A 170 -17.17 -9.39 3.98
N LEU A 171 -17.92 -9.94 4.94
CA LEU A 171 -17.37 -10.36 6.23
C LEU A 171 -16.38 -11.52 6.09
N ASN A 172 -16.66 -12.48 5.19
CA ASN A 172 -15.73 -13.55 4.85
C ASN A 172 -14.44 -12.99 4.22
N LEU A 173 -14.54 -12.01 3.32
CA LEU A 173 -13.37 -11.33 2.75
C LEU A 173 -12.53 -10.61 3.83
N LEU A 174 -13.18 -9.95 4.79
CA LEU A 174 -12.49 -9.32 5.92
C LEU A 174 -11.77 -10.35 6.80
N GLU A 175 -12.39 -11.49 7.08
CA GLU A 175 -11.76 -12.56 7.87
C GLU A 175 -10.53 -13.13 7.13
N GLU A 176 -10.66 -13.39 5.83
CA GLU A 176 -9.54 -13.84 5.01
C GLU A 176 -8.43 -12.78 4.94
N ALA A 177 -8.75 -11.49 4.84
CA ALA A 177 -7.78 -10.40 4.91
C ALA A 177 -7.02 -10.40 6.24
N GLN A 178 -7.71 -10.60 7.37
CA GLN A 178 -7.07 -10.65 8.68
C GLN A 178 -6.15 -11.85 8.87
N LYS A 179 -6.42 -12.98 8.20
CA LYS A 179 -5.53 -14.15 8.17
C LYS A 179 -4.29 -13.92 7.32
N ARG A 180 -4.39 -13.04 6.31
CA ARG A 180 -3.32 -12.71 5.37
C ARG A 180 -2.52 -11.47 5.75
N ASP A 181 -2.88 -10.78 6.83
CA ASP A 181 -2.19 -9.60 7.32
C ASP A 181 -0.68 -9.84 7.49
N HIS A 182 0.12 -9.11 6.72
CA HIS A 182 1.57 -9.27 6.68
C HIS A 182 2.23 -8.99 8.04
N ARG A 183 1.60 -8.23 8.94
CA ARG A 183 2.14 -7.97 10.29
C ARG A 183 2.04 -9.20 11.17
N LYS A 184 1.02 -10.03 10.99
CA LYS A 184 0.86 -11.32 11.68
C LYS A 184 1.72 -12.39 11.02
N LEU A 185 1.57 -12.54 9.70
CA LEU A 185 2.29 -13.56 8.94
C LEU A 185 3.80 -13.31 8.92
N GLY A 186 4.25 -12.06 8.77
CA GLY A 186 5.66 -11.71 8.75
C GLY A 186 6.39 -12.12 10.03
N VAL A 187 5.75 -11.96 11.20
CA VAL A 187 6.30 -12.42 12.48
C VAL A 187 6.19 -13.94 12.62
N GLN A 188 5.06 -14.55 12.24
CA GLN A 188 4.87 -16.00 12.30
C GLN A 188 5.87 -16.77 11.43
N LEU A 189 6.19 -16.22 10.26
CA LEU A 189 7.13 -16.77 9.29
C LEU A 189 8.58 -16.36 9.54
N ASP A 190 8.84 -15.57 10.59
CA ASP A 190 10.17 -15.09 10.95
C ASP A 190 10.86 -14.27 9.83
N LEU A 191 10.06 -13.45 9.13
CA LEU A 191 10.54 -12.60 8.04
C LEU A 191 11.08 -11.26 8.55
N PHE A 192 10.35 -10.61 9.44
CA PHE A 192 10.74 -9.32 9.99
C PHE A 192 10.08 -9.05 11.35
N ASN A 193 10.58 -8.03 12.04
CA ASN A 193 9.94 -7.47 13.22
C ASN A 193 10.14 -5.96 13.31
N PHE A 194 9.35 -5.31 14.16
CA PHE A 194 9.50 -3.90 14.51
C PHE A 194 9.76 -3.77 16.01
N TYR A 195 10.82 -3.05 16.37
CA TYR A 195 11.19 -2.81 17.77
C TYR A 195 10.86 -1.38 18.18
N HIS A 196 9.57 -1.03 18.20
CA HIS A 196 9.09 0.35 18.38
C HIS A 196 9.70 1.06 19.60
N ASP A 197 9.76 0.38 20.75
CA ASP A 197 10.26 0.97 22.00
C ASP A 197 11.78 1.17 22.03
N LYS A 198 12.53 0.43 21.21
CA LYS A 198 14.00 0.43 21.22
C LYS A 198 14.62 1.17 20.04
N ALA A 199 14.05 0.99 18.85
CA ALA A 199 14.57 1.49 17.59
C ALA A 199 13.71 2.60 16.97
N GLY A 200 12.54 2.88 17.55
CA GLY A 200 11.58 3.85 17.03
C GLY A 200 10.54 3.25 16.09
N ALA A 201 9.45 4.00 15.89
CA ALA A 201 8.34 3.59 15.05
C ALA A 201 8.73 3.59 13.55
N GLY A 202 8.17 2.66 12.77
CA GLY A 202 8.34 2.64 11.31
C GLY A 202 9.72 2.21 10.81
N MET A 203 10.52 1.55 11.66
CA MET A 203 11.84 1.02 11.32
C MET A 203 11.80 -0.51 11.32
N VAL A 204 11.85 -1.11 10.13
CA VAL A 204 11.76 -2.57 9.94
C VAL A 204 13.11 -3.25 10.20
N PHE A 205 13.08 -4.39 10.88
CA PHE A 205 14.23 -5.28 11.04
C PHE A 205 13.94 -6.59 10.32
N TYR A 206 14.63 -6.82 9.20
CA TYR A 206 14.53 -8.08 8.47
C TYR A 206 15.33 -9.17 9.17
N HIS A 207 14.69 -10.31 9.41
CA HIS A 207 15.31 -11.53 9.91
C HIS A 207 15.86 -12.34 8.71
N PRO A 208 16.64 -13.43 8.91
CA PRO A 208 17.32 -14.10 7.81
C PRO A 208 16.42 -14.48 6.62
N ASP A 209 15.23 -15.05 6.89
CA ASP A 209 14.30 -15.46 5.83
C ASP A 209 13.71 -14.24 5.09
N GLY A 210 13.35 -13.16 5.80
CA GLY A 210 12.87 -11.93 5.15
C GLY A 210 13.96 -11.15 4.42
N ALA A 211 15.19 -11.16 4.94
CA ALA A 211 16.35 -10.59 4.26
C ALA A 211 16.67 -11.35 2.97
N MET A 212 16.52 -12.68 2.96
CA MET A 212 16.64 -13.48 1.74
C MET A 212 15.54 -13.15 0.73
N LEU A 213 14.27 -13.04 1.17
CA LEU A 213 13.17 -12.60 0.30
C LEU A 213 13.49 -11.24 -0.34
N ARG A 214 13.90 -10.28 0.48
CA ARG A 214 14.30 -8.94 0.01
C ARG A 214 15.43 -9.02 -1.01
N ASN A 215 16.48 -9.81 -0.75
CA ASN A 215 17.59 -10.00 -1.67
C ASN A 215 17.15 -10.61 -3.03
N ILE A 216 16.22 -11.57 -3.02
CA ILE A 216 15.65 -12.15 -4.26
C ILE A 216 14.99 -11.05 -5.10
N LEU A 217 14.16 -10.21 -4.46
CA LEU A 217 13.46 -9.11 -5.14
C LEU A 217 14.43 -8.06 -5.69
N GLU A 218 15.37 -7.61 -4.87
CA GLU A 218 16.37 -6.62 -5.24
C GLU A 218 17.27 -7.09 -6.40
N ASN A 219 17.69 -8.35 -6.39
CA ASN A 219 18.48 -8.92 -7.48
C ASN A 219 17.67 -9.03 -8.77
N TYR A 220 16.44 -9.55 -8.68
CA TYR A 220 15.54 -9.68 -9.82
C TYR A 220 15.29 -8.33 -10.50
N ILE A 221 14.92 -7.29 -9.73
CA ILE A 221 14.64 -5.97 -10.31
C ILE A 221 15.91 -5.32 -10.86
N ARG A 222 17.06 -5.48 -10.19
CA ARG A 222 18.35 -4.95 -10.68
C ARG A 222 18.73 -5.58 -12.02
N GLU A 223 18.63 -6.89 -12.15
CA GLU A 223 18.91 -7.59 -13.41
C GLU A 223 17.94 -7.19 -14.52
N ALA A 224 16.65 -7.08 -14.20
CA ALA A 224 15.63 -6.69 -15.16
C ALA A 224 15.84 -5.27 -15.72
N ASN A 225 16.37 -4.38 -14.87
CA ASN A 225 16.78 -3.03 -15.23
C ASN A 225 18.03 -2.99 -16.11
N VAL A 226 19.10 -3.69 -15.72
CA VAL A 226 20.34 -3.75 -16.51
C VAL A 226 20.07 -4.33 -17.90
N LYS A 227 19.24 -5.37 -18.01
CA LYS A 227 18.83 -5.96 -19.30
C LYS A 227 18.11 -4.96 -20.22
N ARG A 228 17.45 -3.94 -19.66
CA ARG A 228 16.73 -2.87 -20.38
C ARG A 228 17.57 -1.59 -20.56
N GLY A 229 18.88 -1.66 -20.33
CA GLY A 229 19.80 -0.56 -20.58
C GLY A 229 19.80 0.54 -19.49
N TYR A 230 19.27 0.24 -18.30
CA TYR A 230 19.46 1.12 -17.15
C TYR A 230 20.89 1.01 -16.61
N GLN A 231 21.46 2.15 -16.26
CA GLN A 231 22.79 2.28 -15.68
C GLN A 231 22.66 2.36 -14.16
N LEU A 232 23.34 1.46 -13.45
CA LEU A 232 23.35 1.46 -11.99
C LEU A 232 24.09 2.68 -11.46
N VAL A 233 23.46 3.42 -10.55
CA VAL A 233 24.07 4.51 -9.79
C VAL A 233 23.83 4.31 -8.31
N MET A 234 24.63 4.97 -7.47
CA MET A 234 24.46 4.99 -6.02
C MET A 234 24.71 6.39 -5.50
N THR A 235 23.82 6.90 -4.65
CA THR A 235 23.93 8.25 -4.11
C THR A 235 23.93 8.24 -2.57
N PRO A 236 24.65 9.18 -1.91
CA PRO A 236 24.70 9.25 -0.45
C PRO A 236 23.33 9.41 0.20
N HIS A 237 23.18 8.94 1.45
CA HIS A 237 21.94 9.12 2.22
C HIS A 237 21.81 10.50 2.85
N ILE A 238 22.92 11.20 3.09
CA ILE A 238 22.96 12.51 3.75
C ILE A 238 23.55 13.52 2.76
N LEU A 239 22.81 14.59 2.50
CA LEU A 239 23.16 15.64 1.53
C LEU A 239 22.96 17.02 2.16
N LYS A 240 23.69 18.03 1.68
CA LYS A 240 23.57 19.41 2.19
C LYS A 240 22.15 19.94 2.03
N GLY A 241 21.67 20.69 3.03
CA GLY A 241 20.36 21.36 3.06
C GLY A 241 20.06 22.15 1.79
N LYS A 242 21.04 22.95 1.34
CA LYS A 242 20.96 23.79 0.13
C LYS A 242 20.59 23.04 -1.15
N LEU A 243 20.93 21.76 -1.26
CA LEU A 243 20.55 20.94 -2.42
C LEU A 243 19.02 20.75 -2.48
N TRP A 244 18.39 20.60 -1.32
CA TRP A 244 16.95 20.43 -1.19
C TRP A 244 16.20 21.74 -1.48
N ASP A 245 16.80 22.88 -1.14
CA ASP A 245 16.28 24.21 -1.52
C ASP A 245 16.33 24.40 -3.04
N GLN A 246 17.48 24.09 -3.66
CA GLN A 246 17.66 24.13 -5.12
C GLN A 246 16.63 23.25 -5.83
N SER A 247 16.41 22.03 -5.33
CA SER A 247 15.42 21.11 -5.90
C SER A 247 13.96 21.50 -5.64
N GLY A 248 13.69 22.38 -4.67
CA GLY A 248 12.34 22.79 -4.27
C GLY A 248 11.71 21.91 -3.18
N HIS A 249 12.32 20.78 -2.85
CA HIS A 249 11.81 19.85 -1.83
C HIS A 249 11.73 20.49 -0.44
N SER A 250 12.62 21.41 -0.07
CA SER A 250 12.50 22.13 1.21
C SER A 250 11.22 22.99 1.30
N GLY A 251 10.70 23.51 0.18
CA GLY A 251 9.48 24.32 0.18
C GLY A 251 8.23 23.48 0.44
N HIS A 252 8.15 22.31 -0.18
CA HIS A 252 6.94 21.48 -0.20
C HIS A 252 7.00 20.27 0.76
N TYR A 253 8.20 19.83 1.16
CA TYR A 253 8.42 18.55 1.83
C TYR A 253 9.21 18.65 3.15
N ARG A 254 9.62 19.85 3.57
CA ARG A 254 10.48 20.04 4.76
C ARG A 254 9.91 19.42 6.03
N GLN A 255 8.60 19.50 6.28
CA GLN A 255 7.99 18.87 7.46
C GLN A 255 8.11 17.33 7.49
N ASN A 256 8.39 16.72 6.34
CA ASN A 256 8.53 15.27 6.19
C ASN A 256 10.01 14.83 6.07
N MET A 257 10.97 15.71 6.34
CA MET A 257 12.41 15.44 6.18
C MET A 257 13.14 15.47 7.52
N TYR A 258 14.16 14.61 7.65
CA TYR A 258 15.07 14.65 8.79
C TYR A 258 16.25 15.58 8.50
N TYR A 259 16.40 16.63 9.31
CA TYR A 259 17.52 17.56 9.25
C TYR A 259 18.53 17.29 10.37
N LEU A 260 19.79 17.56 10.06
CA LEU A 260 20.96 17.42 10.92
C LEU A 260 21.81 18.68 10.78
N GLU A 261 22.46 19.10 11.86
CA GLU A 261 23.47 20.16 11.81
C GLU A 261 24.86 19.51 11.94
N ILE A 262 25.74 19.78 10.98
CA ILE A 262 27.12 19.24 10.94
C ILE A 262 28.04 20.40 10.60
N ASP A 263 29.00 20.69 11.49
CA ASP A 263 30.00 21.77 11.31
C ASP A 263 29.38 23.15 11.01
N GLY A 264 28.20 23.45 11.58
CA GLY A 264 27.47 24.70 11.37
C GLY A 264 26.74 24.81 10.02
N GLU A 265 26.68 23.73 9.24
CA GLU A 265 25.90 23.64 8.00
C GLU A 265 24.73 22.67 8.19
N GLU A 266 23.59 23.00 7.57
CA GLU A 266 22.41 22.12 7.55
C GLU A 266 22.63 20.98 6.54
N TYR A 267 22.34 19.76 6.98
CA TYR A 267 22.27 18.56 6.15
C TYR A 267 20.88 17.93 6.32
N ALA A 268 20.45 17.13 5.35
CA ALA A 268 19.24 16.34 5.48
C ALA A 268 19.48 14.91 5.01
N VAL A 269 18.77 13.97 5.66
CA VAL A 269 18.65 12.60 5.18
C VAL A 269 17.70 12.60 3.98
N LYS A 270 18.11 12.00 2.87
CA LYS A 270 17.36 12.08 1.61
C LYS A 270 15.93 11.52 1.73
N PRO A 271 14.88 12.29 1.39
CA PRO A 271 13.52 11.78 1.25
C PRO A 271 13.21 11.18 -0.13
N MET A 272 14.08 11.47 -1.11
CA MET A 272 13.99 11.10 -2.53
C MET A 272 15.39 11.04 -3.15
N ASN A 273 15.58 10.27 -4.23
CA ASN A 273 16.89 10.10 -4.87
C ASN A 273 17.16 11.10 -6.00
N CYS A 274 16.13 11.77 -6.53
CA CYS A 274 16.21 12.62 -7.72
C CYS A 274 17.37 13.63 -7.69
N PRO A 275 17.66 14.41 -6.62
CA PRO A 275 18.71 15.42 -6.68
C PRO A 275 20.10 14.80 -6.85
N GLY A 276 20.34 13.63 -6.26
CA GLY A 276 21.61 12.91 -6.44
C GLY A 276 21.82 12.47 -7.89
N HIS A 277 20.75 12.03 -8.57
CA HIS A 277 20.80 11.63 -9.98
C HIS A 277 21.02 12.85 -10.89
N MET A 278 20.54 14.04 -10.49
CA MET A 278 20.76 15.28 -11.25
C MET A 278 22.24 15.66 -11.23
N LEU A 279 22.88 15.55 -10.07
CA LEU A 279 24.32 15.80 -9.91
C LEU A 279 25.16 14.83 -10.77
N ILE A 280 24.75 13.56 -10.86
CA ILE A 280 25.42 12.57 -11.73
C ILE A 280 25.19 12.90 -13.20
N PHE A 281 24.00 13.34 -13.60
CA PHE A 281 23.76 13.77 -14.98
C PHE A 281 24.69 14.94 -15.34
N ASN A 282 24.75 15.95 -14.48
CA ASN A 282 25.53 17.18 -14.67
C ASN A 282 27.05 17.01 -14.48
N SER A 283 27.52 15.84 -14.07
CA SER A 283 28.95 15.61 -13.82
C SER A 283 29.82 15.65 -15.10
N LYS A 284 29.20 15.61 -16.28
CA LYS A 284 29.86 15.74 -17.58
C LYS A 284 28.88 16.28 -18.62
N LYS A 285 29.41 16.93 -19.66
CA LYS A 285 28.63 17.34 -20.84
C LYS A 285 28.02 16.12 -21.52
N ARG A 286 26.75 16.23 -21.94
CA ARG A 286 25.99 15.17 -22.59
C ARG A 286 25.70 15.50 -24.05
N SER A 287 25.79 14.53 -24.95
CA SER A 287 25.34 14.67 -26.34
C SER A 287 23.94 14.11 -26.51
N TYR A 288 23.16 14.67 -27.45
CA TYR A 288 21.87 14.11 -27.87
C TYR A 288 21.94 12.63 -28.26
N ARG A 289 23.12 12.14 -28.70
CA ARG A 289 23.36 10.74 -29.07
C ARG A 289 23.40 9.79 -27.88
N GLU A 290 23.68 10.30 -26.68
CA GLU A 290 23.65 9.51 -25.44
C GLU A 290 22.23 9.36 -24.89
N LEU A 291 21.28 10.19 -25.33
CA LEU A 291 19.90 10.16 -24.85
C LEU A 291 19.07 9.10 -25.60
N PRO A 292 18.25 8.30 -24.90
CA PRO A 292 17.90 8.43 -23.47
C PRO A 292 18.95 7.84 -22.52
N ILE A 293 19.25 8.57 -21.44
CA ILE A 293 20.07 8.08 -20.32
C ILE A 293 19.13 7.63 -19.22
N ARG A 294 19.31 6.41 -18.71
CA ARG A 294 18.45 5.85 -17.66
C ARG A 294 19.27 5.48 -16.45
N PHE A 295 19.15 6.23 -15.36
CA PHE A 295 19.79 5.88 -14.10
C PHE A 295 18.84 5.06 -13.23
N PHE A 296 19.36 4.02 -12.58
CA PHE A 296 18.63 3.18 -11.65
C PHE A 296 19.40 3.04 -10.34
N GLU A 297 18.71 3.18 -9.23
CA GLU A 297 19.25 3.00 -7.88
C GLU A 297 18.22 2.28 -7.02
N LEU A 298 18.65 1.24 -6.28
CA LEU A 298 17.90 0.77 -5.11
C LEU A 298 18.11 1.75 -3.97
N GLY A 299 17.47 2.92 -4.08
CA GLY A 299 17.75 4.09 -3.27
C GLY A 299 17.00 4.06 -1.96
N THR A 300 17.74 3.96 -0.84
CA THR A 300 17.14 4.02 0.50
C THR A 300 16.94 5.46 0.94
N VAL A 301 15.69 5.81 1.22
CA VAL A 301 15.24 7.14 1.59
C VAL A 301 14.52 7.10 2.95
N TYR A 302 14.42 8.28 3.57
CA TYR A 302 13.79 8.43 4.88
C TYR A 302 12.79 9.57 4.89
N ARG A 303 11.60 9.30 5.43
CA ARG A 303 10.50 10.28 5.54
C ARG A 303 9.99 10.34 6.98
N GLN A 304 9.76 11.55 7.47
CA GLN A 304 9.25 11.81 8.81
C GLN A 304 7.73 11.65 8.86
N GLU A 305 7.25 10.45 8.52
CA GLU A 305 5.84 10.09 8.61
C GLU A 305 5.35 10.17 10.07
N LYS A 306 4.14 10.71 10.26
CA LYS A 306 3.49 10.75 11.57
C LYS A 306 3.33 9.34 12.13
N ALA A 307 3.51 9.15 13.44
CA ALA A 307 3.47 7.82 14.03
C ALA A 307 2.10 7.12 13.81
N GLY A 308 1.00 7.87 13.87
CA GLY A 308 -0.37 7.36 13.70
C GLY A 308 -0.72 6.86 12.30
N VAL A 309 0.09 7.16 11.27
CA VAL A 309 -0.15 6.70 9.89
C VAL A 309 0.73 5.51 9.50
N LEU A 310 1.68 5.10 10.36
CA LEU A 310 2.55 3.96 10.08
C LEU A 310 1.75 2.66 10.08
N HIS A 311 2.07 1.77 9.14
CA HIS A 311 1.32 0.54 8.96
C HIS A 311 2.20 -0.59 8.43
N GLY A 312 2.78 -1.37 9.35
CA GLY A 312 3.64 -2.51 9.03
C GLY A 312 4.69 -2.15 7.97
N LEU A 313 4.82 -2.95 6.92
CA LEU A 313 5.71 -2.69 5.78
C LEU A 313 5.12 -1.73 4.74
N LEU A 314 3.81 -1.49 4.77
CA LEU A 314 3.10 -0.74 3.73
C LEU A 314 3.34 0.77 3.84
N ARG A 315 3.59 1.25 5.07
CA ARG A 315 3.96 2.63 5.38
C ARG A 315 4.96 2.69 6.52
N VAL A 316 6.21 2.93 6.17
CA VAL A 316 7.39 2.97 7.06
C VAL A 316 8.13 4.30 6.91
N ARG A 317 9.08 4.57 7.81
CA ARG A 317 9.90 5.80 7.78
C ARG A 317 11.17 5.66 6.97
N GLY A 318 11.79 4.48 7.00
CA GLY A 318 12.95 4.14 6.16
C GLY A 318 12.57 3.05 5.18
N PHE A 319 12.81 3.29 3.89
CA PHE A 319 12.46 2.34 2.84
C PHE A 319 13.36 2.49 1.61
N THR A 320 13.42 1.44 0.80
CA THR A 320 14.22 1.38 -0.40
C THR A 320 13.32 1.30 -1.61
N GLN A 321 13.49 2.23 -2.55
CA GLN A 321 12.72 2.23 -3.80
C GLN A 321 13.54 1.64 -4.94
N ASP A 322 12.88 0.97 -5.89
CA ASP A 322 13.47 0.57 -7.17
C ASP A 322 13.52 1.74 -8.16
N ASP A 323 14.06 2.86 -7.66
CA ASP A 323 13.93 4.19 -8.23
C ASP A 323 14.79 4.37 -9.49
N ALA A 324 14.25 5.11 -10.45
CA ALA A 324 14.96 5.43 -11.67
C ALA A 324 14.55 6.79 -12.24
N HIS A 325 15.55 7.43 -12.85
CA HIS A 325 15.41 8.70 -13.52
C HIS A 325 15.89 8.56 -14.97
N ILE A 326 14.96 8.74 -15.91
CA ILE A 326 15.23 8.70 -17.34
C ILE A 326 15.33 10.13 -17.84
N PHE A 327 16.45 10.48 -18.46
CA PHE A 327 16.65 11.74 -19.14
C PHE A 327 16.48 11.49 -20.63
N CYS A 328 15.53 12.17 -21.25
CA CYS A 328 15.22 11.99 -22.66
C CYS A 328 14.93 13.31 -23.36
N ARG A 329 14.96 13.28 -24.70
CA ARG A 329 14.53 14.39 -25.55
C ARG A 329 13.00 14.42 -25.65
N GLN A 330 12.43 15.56 -26.03
CA GLN A 330 10.97 15.71 -26.23
C GLN A 330 10.38 14.65 -27.17
N ASN A 331 11.06 14.36 -28.28
CA ASN A 331 10.61 13.36 -29.25
C ASN A 331 10.76 11.91 -28.76
N GLN A 332 11.48 11.66 -27.66
CA GLN A 332 11.66 10.34 -27.05
C GLN A 332 10.67 10.06 -25.92
N LEU A 333 10.08 11.09 -25.30
CA LEU A 333 9.24 11.00 -24.11
C LEU A 333 8.17 9.91 -24.19
N LYS A 334 7.33 9.96 -25.23
CA LYS A 334 6.24 8.99 -25.42
C LYS A 334 6.75 7.54 -25.51
N GLY A 335 7.86 7.32 -26.21
CA GLY A 335 8.48 6.00 -26.35
C GLY A 335 9.01 5.46 -25.01
N GLU A 336 9.63 6.33 -24.21
CA GLU A 336 10.12 5.96 -22.87
C GLU A 336 8.98 5.64 -21.90
N VAL A 337 7.90 6.43 -21.89
CA VAL A 337 6.72 6.14 -21.06
C VAL A 337 6.12 4.79 -21.44
N ILE A 338 5.94 4.52 -22.74
CA ILE A 338 5.46 3.22 -23.23
C ILE A 338 6.38 2.08 -22.79
N GLY A 339 7.70 2.24 -22.93
CA GLY A 339 8.67 1.21 -22.53
C GLY A 339 8.63 0.92 -21.03
N VAL A 340 8.38 1.92 -20.19
CA VAL A 340 8.22 1.74 -18.73
C VAL A 340 6.89 1.04 -18.41
N ILE A 341 5.80 1.37 -19.11
CA ILE A 341 4.51 0.68 -18.95
C ILE A 341 4.65 -0.82 -19.28
N GLU A 342 5.25 -1.16 -20.43
CA GLU A 342 5.51 -2.55 -20.82
C GLU A 342 6.39 -3.28 -19.80
N PHE A 343 7.45 -2.61 -19.35
CA PHE A 343 8.32 -3.16 -18.32
C PHE A 343 7.55 -3.48 -17.04
N MET A 344 6.68 -2.58 -16.60
CA MET A 344 5.83 -2.82 -15.43
C MET A 344 4.94 -4.05 -15.60
N PHE A 345 4.24 -4.18 -16.74
CA PHE A 345 3.37 -5.33 -16.98
C PHE A 345 4.13 -6.66 -16.97
N ASP A 346 5.32 -6.72 -17.58
CA ASP A 346 6.18 -7.91 -17.56
C ASP A 346 6.51 -8.33 -16.12
N ILE A 347 6.89 -7.36 -15.28
CA ILE A 347 7.25 -7.59 -13.88
C ILE A 347 6.02 -8.03 -13.07
N MET A 348 4.89 -7.33 -13.19
CA MET A 348 3.68 -7.65 -12.40
C MET A 348 3.13 -9.04 -12.74
N LYS A 349 3.21 -9.44 -14.01
CA LYS A 349 2.86 -10.79 -14.46
C LYS A 349 3.72 -11.86 -13.80
N ASP A 350 5.03 -11.66 -13.73
CA ASP A 350 5.96 -12.60 -13.08
C ASP A 350 5.64 -12.80 -11.59
N PHE A 351 5.10 -11.77 -10.92
CA PHE A 351 4.67 -11.81 -9.53
C PHE A 351 3.22 -12.28 -9.33
N GLY A 352 2.54 -12.73 -10.39
CA GLY A 352 1.17 -13.26 -10.29
C GLY A 352 0.08 -12.19 -10.14
N PHE A 353 0.37 -10.93 -10.43
CA PHE A 353 -0.66 -9.88 -10.50
C PHE A 353 -1.23 -9.81 -11.91
N HIS A 354 -2.55 -9.97 -12.02
CA HIS A 354 -3.28 -9.95 -13.30
C HIS A 354 -4.23 -8.76 -13.43
N ASP A 355 -4.75 -8.26 -12.31
CA ASP A 355 -5.71 -7.17 -12.27
C ASP A 355 -5.02 -5.87 -11.84
N LEU A 356 -5.09 -4.88 -12.72
CA LEU A 356 -4.42 -3.59 -12.57
C LEU A 356 -5.43 -2.48 -12.80
N LYS A 357 -5.36 -1.43 -12.00
CA LYS A 357 -6.08 -0.18 -12.21
C LYS A 357 -5.07 0.92 -12.49
N ILE A 358 -5.32 1.69 -13.56
CA ILE A 358 -4.44 2.78 -13.99
C ILE A 358 -5.16 4.10 -13.74
N GLU A 359 -4.46 5.03 -13.11
CA GLU A 359 -4.94 6.39 -12.85
C GLU A 359 -3.93 7.40 -13.40
N VAL A 360 -4.43 8.47 -14.01
CA VAL A 360 -3.62 9.64 -14.40
C VAL A 360 -3.89 10.74 -13.39
N SER A 361 -2.89 11.03 -12.57
CA SER A 361 -2.96 12.04 -11.52
C SER A 361 -2.50 13.38 -12.07
N THR A 362 -3.43 14.35 -12.11
CA THR A 362 -3.23 15.66 -12.74
C THR A 362 -2.75 16.72 -11.76
N ARG A 363 -2.54 17.95 -12.23
CA ARG A 363 -1.90 19.04 -11.49
C ARG A 363 -2.57 19.34 -10.14
N PRO A 364 -1.82 19.32 -9.02
CA PRO A 364 -2.31 19.75 -7.70
C PRO A 364 -2.39 21.28 -7.60
N ASP A 365 -3.03 21.81 -6.55
CA ASP A 365 -3.04 23.25 -6.25
C ASP A 365 -1.64 23.79 -5.92
N ASP A 366 -0.82 22.97 -5.24
CA ASP A 366 0.56 23.29 -4.85
C ASP A 366 1.56 22.63 -5.82
N PHE A 367 2.01 23.38 -6.83
CA PHE A 367 2.88 22.88 -7.91
C PHE A 367 4.01 23.85 -8.28
N ILE A 368 5.02 23.33 -8.98
CA ILE A 368 6.12 24.09 -9.59
C ILE A 368 6.12 23.91 -11.12
N GLY A 369 6.70 24.87 -11.83
CA GLY A 369 6.74 24.90 -13.30
C GLY A 369 5.60 25.72 -13.92
N SER A 370 5.56 25.83 -15.25
CA SER A 370 4.52 26.57 -15.98
C SER A 370 3.29 25.71 -16.28
N GLU A 371 2.13 26.33 -16.46
CA GLU A 371 0.89 25.61 -16.79
C GLU A 371 1.01 24.85 -18.11
N GLU A 372 1.70 25.44 -19.09
CA GLU A 372 1.92 24.82 -20.40
C GLU A 372 2.79 23.56 -20.30
N ALA A 373 3.81 23.57 -19.44
CA ALA A 373 4.64 22.38 -19.20
C ALA A 373 3.82 21.24 -18.60
N TRP A 374 2.90 21.56 -17.67
CA TRP A 374 1.98 20.61 -17.07
C TRP A 374 0.99 20.02 -18.08
N GLU A 375 0.45 20.84 -18.97
CA GLU A 375 -0.45 20.39 -20.04
C GLU A 375 0.26 19.42 -20.99
N ILE A 376 1.47 19.78 -21.44
CA ILE A 376 2.29 18.92 -22.31
C ILE A 376 2.64 17.60 -21.61
N ALA A 377 3.00 17.66 -20.33
CA ALA A 377 3.32 16.48 -19.53
C ALA A 377 2.12 15.53 -19.41
N THR A 378 0.95 16.08 -19.08
CA THR A 378 -0.29 15.31 -18.87
C THR A 378 -0.74 14.67 -20.18
N GLN A 379 -0.78 15.44 -21.27
CA GLN A 379 -1.14 14.93 -22.58
C GLN A 379 -0.18 13.83 -23.05
N SER A 380 1.12 13.96 -22.77
CA SER A 380 2.11 12.94 -23.13
C SER A 380 1.87 11.60 -22.43
N LEU A 381 1.45 11.63 -21.16
CA LEU A 381 1.09 10.44 -20.40
C LEU A 381 -0.20 9.80 -20.95
N GLU A 382 -1.25 10.60 -21.19
CA GLU A 382 -2.50 10.12 -21.76
C GLU A 382 -2.33 9.52 -23.16
N ASP A 383 -1.53 10.16 -24.01
CA ASP A 383 -1.27 9.67 -25.37
C ASP A 383 -0.54 8.33 -25.36
N ALA A 384 0.34 8.09 -24.39
CA ALA A 384 1.01 6.81 -24.21
C ALA A 384 -0.01 5.71 -23.84
N LEU A 385 -0.94 6.00 -22.92
CA LEU A 385 -2.01 5.08 -22.53
C LEU A 385 -2.99 4.80 -23.67
N LYS A 386 -3.43 5.84 -24.38
CA LYS A 386 -4.30 5.72 -25.57
C LYS A 386 -3.65 4.89 -26.68
N THR A 387 -2.36 5.06 -26.91
CA THR A 387 -1.60 4.26 -27.91
C THR A 387 -1.54 2.78 -27.54
N LYS A 388 -1.59 2.46 -26.25
CA LYS A 388 -1.63 1.10 -25.73
C LYS A 388 -3.03 0.55 -25.53
N GLU A 389 -4.05 1.33 -25.85
CA GLU A 389 -5.47 0.97 -25.65
C GLU A 389 -5.73 0.54 -24.19
N LEU A 390 -5.10 1.24 -23.25
CA LEU A 390 -5.25 0.99 -21.81
C LEU A 390 -6.32 1.91 -21.23
N ASP A 391 -7.30 1.33 -20.55
CA ASP A 391 -8.28 2.08 -19.78
C ASP A 391 -7.63 2.75 -18.57
N TYR A 392 -7.99 4.00 -18.31
CA TYR A 392 -7.51 4.76 -17.16
C TYR A 392 -8.58 5.70 -16.62
N GLU A 393 -8.47 6.03 -15.33
CA GLU A 393 -9.28 7.05 -14.66
C GLU A 393 -8.44 8.32 -14.43
N ILE A 394 -9.09 9.49 -14.44
CA ILE A 394 -8.45 10.74 -14.03
C ILE A 394 -8.56 10.87 -12.50
N ASN A 395 -7.42 11.11 -11.85
CA ASN A 395 -7.34 11.42 -10.43
C ASN A 395 -6.96 12.90 -10.27
N GLU A 396 -7.97 13.77 -10.24
CA GLU A 396 -7.76 15.23 -10.26
C GLU A 396 -6.99 15.72 -9.04
N GLY A 397 -5.91 16.48 -9.28
CA GLY A 397 -5.15 17.15 -8.22
C GLY A 397 -4.20 16.28 -7.41
N ASP A 398 -3.99 15.01 -7.77
CA ASP A 398 -3.11 14.09 -7.02
C ASP A 398 -1.70 13.93 -7.64
N GLY A 399 -1.36 14.70 -8.67
CA GLY A 399 0.00 14.77 -9.22
C GLY A 399 1.00 15.23 -8.16
N ALA A 400 2.29 14.87 -8.28
CA ALA A 400 3.28 15.43 -7.36
C ALA A 400 3.62 16.86 -7.75
N PHE A 401 4.16 17.65 -6.81
CA PHE A 401 4.38 19.09 -7.02
C PHE A 401 5.20 19.45 -8.27
N TYR A 402 6.01 18.54 -8.81
CA TYR A 402 6.87 18.76 -9.98
C TYR A 402 6.39 18.11 -11.30
N GLY A 403 5.24 17.41 -11.31
CA GLY A 403 4.67 16.90 -12.56
C GLY A 403 3.56 15.84 -12.43
N PRO A 404 2.80 15.59 -13.50
CA PRO A 404 1.72 14.59 -13.52
C PRO A 404 2.31 13.17 -13.54
N LYS A 405 1.50 12.20 -13.11
CA LYS A 405 1.94 10.80 -13.00
C LYS A 405 0.87 9.81 -13.42
N ILE A 406 1.32 8.70 -14.00
CA ILE A 406 0.54 7.47 -14.12
C ILE A 406 0.78 6.69 -12.84
N ASP A 407 -0.28 6.46 -12.07
CA ASP A 407 -0.28 5.59 -10.90
C ASP A 407 -0.91 4.25 -11.25
N ILE A 408 -0.24 3.17 -10.87
CA ILE A 408 -0.74 1.81 -11.11
C ILE A 408 -1.03 1.16 -9.77
N LYS A 409 -2.29 0.81 -9.59
CA LYS A 409 -2.81 0.11 -8.42
C LYS A 409 -2.97 -1.38 -8.74
N LEU A 410 -2.30 -2.22 -7.99
CA LEU A 410 -2.42 -3.68 -8.08
C LEU A 410 -3.64 -4.12 -7.27
N LYS A 411 -4.48 -4.99 -7.83
CA LYS A 411 -5.49 -5.70 -7.04
C LYS A 411 -4.92 -7.01 -6.54
N ASP A 412 -4.95 -7.24 -5.24
CA ASP A 412 -4.53 -8.53 -4.67
C ASP A 412 -5.63 -9.61 -4.78
N ALA A 413 -5.32 -10.82 -4.30
CA ALA A 413 -6.25 -11.96 -4.30
C ALA A 413 -7.55 -11.71 -3.49
N LEU A 414 -7.61 -10.63 -2.71
CA LEU A 414 -8.78 -10.20 -1.94
C LEU A 414 -9.41 -8.92 -2.50
N ARG A 415 -9.05 -8.53 -3.73
CA ARG A 415 -9.53 -7.33 -4.46
C ARG A 415 -9.15 -6.00 -3.79
N ARG A 416 -8.13 -5.97 -2.93
CA ARG A 416 -7.62 -4.72 -2.34
C ARG A 416 -6.63 -4.05 -3.27
N GLU A 417 -6.71 -2.74 -3.36
CA GLU A 417 -5.86 -1.93 -4.24
C GLU A 417 -4.57 -1.49 -3.52
N TRP A 418 -3.44 -1.72 -4.18
CA TRP A 418 -2.10 -1.38 -3.70
C TRP A 418 -1.41 -0.49 -4.72
N GLN A 419 -1.16 0.78 -4.37
CA GLN A 419 -0.33 1.64 -5.22
C GLN A 419 1.11 1.12 -5.24
N CYS A 420 1.58 0.72 -6.42
CA CYS A 420 2.86 0.05 -6.60
C CYS A 420 3.76 0.85 -7.56
N ALA A 421 3.44 0.84 -8.85
CA ALA A 421 4.24 1.51 -9.87
C ALA A 421 3.79 2.95 -10.09
N THR A 422 4.74 3.80 -10.43
CA THR A 422 4.48 5.20 -10.81
C THR A 422 5.38 5.60 -11.97
N ILE A 423 4.85 6.39 -12.90
CA ILE A 423 5.59 6.99 -14.01
C ILE A 423 5.24 8.46 -14.03
N GLN A 424 6.23 9.31 -13.79
CA GLN A 424 6.02 10.74 -13.60
C GLN A 424 6.91 11.55 -14.53
N CYS A 425 6.31 12.50 -15.23
CA CYS A 425 7.01 13.40 -16.14
C CYS A 425 7.36 14.70 -15.44
N ASP A 426 8.65 15.03 -15.35
CA ASP A 426 9.18 16.22 -14.67
C ASP A 426 9.96 17.12 -15.64
N PHE A 427 9.46 18.35 -15.78
CA PHE A 427 10.07 19.43 -16.55
C PHE A 427 10.77 20.47 -15.65
N SER A 428 10.47 20.44 -14.35
CA SER A 428 10.86 21.45 -13.36
C SER A 428 12.23 21.19 -12.76
N LEU A 429 12.55 19.95 -12.38
CA LEU A 429 13.87 19.64 -11.81
C LEU A 429 15.01 19.83 -12.83
N PRO A 430 14.89 19.41 -14.10
CA PRO A 430 15.90 19.73 -15.11
C PRO A 430 16.18 21.23 -15.24
N GLU A 431 15.16 22.08 -15.07
CA GLU A 431 15.32 23.54 -15.06
C GLU A 431 16.05 24.04 -13.81
N ARG A 432 15.60 23.62 -12.62
CA ARG A 432 16.20 24.03 -11.33
C ARG A 432 17.67 23.61 -11.17
N PHE A 433 18.08 22.55 -11.84
CA PHE A 433 19.45 22.06 -11.84
C PHE A 433 20.28 22.52 -13.04
N ASP A 434 19.69 23.33 -13.93
CA ASP A 434 20.31 23.78 -15.19
C ASP A 434 20.92 22.61 -15.98
N LEU A 435 20.13 21.54 -16.13
CA LEU A 435 20.55 20.37 -16.88
C LEU A 435 20.45 20.64 -18.36
N ASN A 436 21.55 20.36 -19.08
CA ASN A 436 21.64 20.59 -20.52
C ASN A 436 22.34 19.41 -21.22
N TYR A 437 21.98 19.19 -22.48
CA TYR A 437 22.68 18.35 -23.45
C TYR A 437 22.94 19.15 -24.74
N ILE A 438 23.91 18.71 -25.53
CA ILE A 438 24.23 19.32 -26.83
C ILE A 438 23.40 18.63 -27.92
N ASN A 439 22.55 19.40 -28.60
CA ASN A 439 21.68 18.94 -29.69
C ASN A 439 22.45 18.70 -31.01
N GLU A 440 21.72 18.39 -32.09
CA GLU A 440 22.31 18.10 -33.42
C GLU A 440 23.00 19.32 -34.04
N GLU A 441 22.53 20.51 -33.67
CA GLU A 441 22.99 21.82 -34.11
C GLU A 441 24.14 22.38 -33.25
N GLY A 442 24.55 21.67 -32.19
CA GLY A 442 25.61 22.10 -31.28
C GLY A 442 25.15 23.10 -30.21
N GLN A 443 23.84 23.28 -30.03
CA GLN A 443 23.22 24.15 -29.03
C GLN A 443 22.89 23.37 -27.76
N GLU A 444 22.85 24.08 -26.62
CA GLU A 444 22.42 23.52 -25.35
C GLU A 444 20.88 23.45 -25.30
N GLU A 445 20.36 22.26 -25.04
CA GLU A 445 18.94 22.00 -24.83
C GLU A 445 18.73 21.27 -23.50
N ARG A 446 17.56 21.50 -22.90
CA ARG A 446 17.19 20.88 -21.63
C ARG A 446 16.57 19.49 -21.84
N PRO A 447 17.02 18.44 -21.13
CA PRO A 447 16.36 17.15 -21.18
C PRO A 447 15.06 17.18 -20.37
N ILE A 448 14.14 16.27 -20.68
CA ILE A 448 12.98 15.94 -19.85
C ILE A 448 13.38 14.81 -18.92
N MET A 449 12.90 14.84 -17.69
CA MET A 449 13.10 13.75 -16.75
C MET A 449 11.81 12.94 -16.57
N ILE A 450 11.93 11.62 -16.56
CA ILE A 450 10.87 10.70 -16.14
C ILE A 450 11.34 10.03 -14.85
N HIS A 451 10.59 10.22 -13.76
CA HIS A 451 10.74 9.42 -12.55
C HIS A 451 9.91 8.16 -12.70
N ARG A 452 10.47 7.03 -12.32
CA ARG A 452 9.67 5.82 -12.25
C ARG A 452 10.12 4.87 -11.15
N ALA A 453 9.15 4.17 -10.61
CA ALA A 453 9.34 2.97 -9.78
C ALA A 453 8.41 1.88 -10.30
N ILE A 454 8.85 0.62 -10.32
CA ILE A 454 8.05 -0.52 -10.78
C ILE A 454 7.46 -1.24 -9.58
N LEU A 455 8.28 -1.56 -8.57
CA LEU A 455 7.83 -2.17 -7.33
C LEU A 455 7.35 -1.14 -6.31
N GLY A 456 7.75 0.13 -6.49
CA GLY A 456 7.55 1.17 -5.49
C GLY A 456 8.65 1.04 -4.42
N SER A 457 8.27 0.95 -3.15
CA SER A 457 9.21 0.55 -2.10
C SER A 457 9.25 -0.97 -1.97
N VAL A 458 10.45 -1.53 -1.83
CA VAL A 458 10.66 -2.97 -1.59
C VAL A 458 9.92 -3.44 -0.34
N GLU A 459 9.88 -2.63 0.71
CA GLU A 459 9.12 -2.88 1.94
C GLU A 459 7.63 -3.10 1.63
N ARG A 460 6.97 -2.10 1.02
CA ARG A 460 5.55 -2.19 0.64
C ARG A 460 5.30 -3.39 -0.24
N PHE A 461 6.16 -3.64 -1.24
CA PHE A 461 6.00 -4.75 -2.16
C PHE A 461 6.10 -6.10 -1.44
N ILE A 462 7.05 -6.28 -0.50
CA ILE A 462 7.12 -7.48 0.36
C ILE A 462 5.83 -7.63 1.17
N GLY A 463 5.33 -6.54 1.77
CA GLY A 463 4.05 -6.51 2.46
C GLY A 463 2.93 -7.05 1.57
N THR A 464 2.76 -6.47 0.38
CA THR A 464 1.76 -6.89 -0.61
C THR A 464 1.93 -8.35 -1.02
N LEU A 465 3.15 -8.84 -1.26
CA LEU A 465 3.41 -10.25 -1.63
C LEU A 465 3.04 -11.22 -0.51
N ILE A 466 3.35 -10.89 0.75
CA ILE A 466 2.95 -11.71 1.90
C ILE A 466 1.43 -11.85 1.93
N GLU A 467 0.69 -10.77 1.75
CA GLU A 467 -0.77 -10.81 1.79
C GLU A 467 -1.36 -11.49 0.56
N HIS A 468 -0.81 -11.23 -0.63
CA HIS A 468 -1.24 -11.84 -1.90
C HIS A 468 -1.14 -13.37 -1.82
N TYR A 469 0.01 -13.90 -1.38
CA TYR A 469 0.23 -15.35 -1.27
C TYR A 469 -0.22 -15.95 0.07
N GLY A 470 -0.73 -15.16 1.01
CA GLY A 470 -0.98 -15.60 2.38
C GLY A 470 0.25 -16.24 3.04
N GLY A 471 1.43 -15.70 2.72
CA GLY A 471 2.75 -16.15 3.17
C GLY A 471 3.28 -17.45 2.51
N ALA A 472 2.52 -18.09 1.62
CA ALA A 472 2.94 -19.29 0.90
C ALA A 472 3.54 -18.91 -0.46
N PHE A 473 4.76 -18.37 -0.43
CA PHE A 473 5.42 -17.89 -1.65
C PHE A 473 5.63 -19.00 -2.69
N PRO A 474 5.57 -18.68 -3.99
CA PRO A 474 5.97 -19.60 -5.05
C PRO A 474 7.45 -19.98 -4.90
N ALA A 475 7.85 -21.09 -5.51
CA ALA A 475 9.16 -21.69 -5.25
C ALA A 475 10.29 -20.70 -5.52
N TRP A 476 10.20 -19.90 -6.58
CA TRP A 476 11.24 -18.93 -6.93
C TRP A 476 11.40 -17.79 -5.91
N LEU A 477 10.36 -17.43 -5.14
CA LEU A 477 10.39 -16.38 -4.12
C LEU A 477 10.64 -16.88 -2.70
N ALA A 478 10.33 -18.15 -2.41
CA ALA A 478 10.43 -18.68 -1.06
C ALA A 478 11.86 -18.56 -0.49
N PRO A 479 12.05 -17.96 0.70
CA PRO A 479 13.38 -17.81 1.32
C PRO A 479 14.12 -19.14 1.46
N ASN A 480 13.40 -20.15 1.93
CA ASN A 480 13.80 -21.55 1.91
C ASN A 480 12.84 -22.27 0.97
N GLN A 481 13.37 -22.88 -0.08
CA GLN A 481 12.57 -23.63 -1.06
C GLN A 481 12.36 -25.07 -0.57
N VAL A 482 13.36 -25.60 0.12
CA VAL A 482 13.39 -26.98 0.60
C VAL A 482 13.88 -27.06 2.04
N ILE A 483 13.19 -27.84 2.88
CA ILE A 483 13.74 -28.36 4.14
C ILE A 483 13.96 -29.86 4.00
N ILE A 484 15.19 -30.32 4.23
CA ILE A 484 15.52 -31.74 4.32
C ILE A 484 15.39 -32.19 5.78
N ILE A 485 14.64 -33.28 6.02
CA ILE A 485 14.32 -33.80 7.35
C ILE A 485 14.78 -35.28 7.45
N PRO A 486 16.00 -35.53 7.96
CA PRO A 486 16.47 -36.90 8.23
C PRO A 486 15.71 -37.53 9.40
N ILE A 487 15.24 -38.78 9.29
CA ILE A 487 14.47 -39.43 10.37
C ILE A 487 15.38 -39.94 11.50
N ARG A 488 16.67 -40.21 11.22
CA ARG A 488 17.71 -40.61 12.18
C ARG A 488 19.03 -39.91 11.88
N GLU A 489 19.92 -39.87 12.87
CA GLU A 489 21.25 -39.26 12.75
C GLU A 489 22.11 -39.92 11.66
N GLU A 490 21.96 -41.23 11.45
CA GLU A 490 22.61 -42.01 10.39
C GLU A 490 22.28 -41.51 8.98
N HIS A 491 21.19 -40.75 8.80
CA HIS A 491 20.78 -40.21 7.50
C HIS A 491 21.35 -38.81 7.23
N ASN A 492 22.08 -38.23 8.18
CA ASN A 492 22.60 -36.86 8.08
C ASN A 492 23.64 -36.70 6.98
N ASP A 493 24.46 -37.72 6.71
CA ASP A 493 25.44 -37.69 5.61
C ASP A 493 24.75 -37.55 4.26
N PHE A 494 23.75 -38.39 3.98
CA PHE A 494 22.95 -38.29 2.75
C PHE A 494 22.21 -36.95 2.65
N ALA A 495 21.69 -36.42 3.77
CA ALA A 495 21.04 -35.12 3.79
C ALA A 495 22.01 -33.97 3.47
N ARG A 496 23.27 -34.04 3.93
CA ARG A 496 24.33 -33.08 3.60
C ARG A 496 24.69 -33.14 2.13
N ASP A 497 24.95 -34.32 1.59
CA ASP A 497 25.27 -34.52 0.17
C ASP A 497 24.14 -33.99 -0.74
N LEU A 498 22.89 -34.28 -0.37
CA LEU A 498 21.71 -33.79 -1.09
C LEU A 498 21.60 -32.26 -1.02
N LYS A 499 21.83 -31.66 0.16
CA LYS A 499 21.84 -30.21 0.32
C LYS A 499 22.88 -29.58 -0.59
N GLU A 500 24.11 -30.09 -0.59
CA GLU A 500 25.21 -29.58 -1.43
C GLU A 500 24.83 -29.65 -2.92
N SER A 501 24.33 -30.80 -3.39
CA SER A 501 23.90 -30.97 -4.78
C SER A 501 22.78 -30.01 -5.20
N LEU A 502 21.83 -29.73 -4.31
CA LEU A 502 20.74 -28.77 -4.56
C LEU A 502 21.27 -27.32 -4.54
N GLN A 503 22.17 -26.99 -3.62
CA GLN A 503 22.79 -25.66 -3.52
C GLN A 503 23.68 -25.35 -4.73
N GLU A 504 24.42 -26.32 -5.27
CA GLU A 504 25.17 -26.17 -6.52
C GLU A 504 24.27 -25.80 -7.72
N ALA A 505 23.00 -26.18 -7.66
CA ALA A 505 21.99 -25.79 -8.65
C ALA A 505 21.22 -24.51 -8.27
N ASN A 506 21.72 -23.73 -7.31
CA ASN A 506 21.11 -22.50 -6.79
C ASN A 506 19.74 -22.69 -6.11
N VAL A 507 19.46 -23.89 -5.59
CA VAL A 507 18.27 -24.14 -4.77
C VAL A 507 18.58 -23.76 -3.31
N ARG A 508 17.69 -22.98 -2.70
CA ARG A 508 17.79 -22.56 -1.29
C ARG A 508 17.26 -23.65 -0.38
N VAL A 509 18.18 -24.34 0.29
CA VAL A 509 17.89 -25.55 1.08
C VAL A 509 18.49 -25.46 2.48
N ILE A 510 17.71 -25.89 3.47
CA ILE A 510 18.20 -26.11 4.85
C ILE A 510 17.94 -27.56 5.28
N ILE A 511 18.68 -27.99 6.31
CA ILE A 511 18.47 -29.29 6.96
C ILE A 511 17.87 -29.03 8.34
N ASP A 512 16.86 -29.81 8.71
CA ASP A 512 16.31 -29.86 10.07
C ASP A 512 16.64 -31.22 10.70
N ASP A 513 17.81 -31.32 11.32
CA ASP A 513 18.37 -32.50 11.99
C ASP A 513 18.16 -32.47 13.52
N ARG A 514 17.31 -31.56 14.02
CA ARG A 514 17.05 -31.40 15.46
C ARG A 514 16.47 -32.70 16.05
N GLY A 515 16.88 -33.03 17.28
CA GLY A 515 16.41 -34.18 18.06
C GLY A 515 14.96 -34.07 18.58
N VAL A 516 14.04 -33.54 17.79
CA VAL A 516 12.59 -33.48 18.07
C VAL A 516 11.83 -34.42 17.13
N SER A 517 10.59 -34.75 17.48
CA SER A 517 9.81 -35.73 16.70
C SER A 517 9.64 -35.32 15.23
N LEU A 518 9.64 -36.31 14.33
CA LEU A 518 9.46 -36.09 12.89
C LEU A 518 8.20 -35.28 12.58
N ASN A 519 7.08 -35.61 13.23
CA ASN A 519 5.82 -34.89 13.06
C ASN A 519 5.92 -33.42 13.47
N LYS A 520 6.72 -33.10 14.51
CA LYS A 520 6.96 -31.71 14.91
C LYS A 520 7.75 -30.96 13.84
N ARG A 521 8.82 -31.56 13.29
CA ARG A 521 9.62 -30.97 12.21
C ARG A 521 8.79 -30.74 10.93
N ILE A 522 8.00 -31.74 10.53
CA ILE A 522 7.07 -31.61 9.39
C ILE A 522 6.05 -30.49 9.63
N ARG A 523 5.47 -30.43 10.84
CA ARG A 523 4.51 -29.38 11.19
C ARG A 523 5.16 -27.99 11.16
N GLU A 524 6.35 -27.83 11.72
CA GLU A 524 7.06 -26.55 11.73
C GLU A 524 7.42 -26.09 10.31
N GLY A 525 7.90 -26.99 9.44
CA GLY A 525 8.13 -26.68 8.02
C GLY A 525 6.84 -26.29 7.27
N THR A 526 5.72 -26.97 7.59
CA THR A 526 4.40 -26.64 7.01
C THR A 526 3.88 -25.29 7.51
N VAL A 527 4.07 -24.97 8.80
CA VAL A 527 3.69 -23.67 9.40
C VAL A 527 4.52 -22.53 8.81
N LYS A 528 5.80 -22.78 8.52
CA LYS A 528 6.67 -21.86 7.77
C LYS A 528 6.35 -21.78 6.27
N LYS A 529 5.39 -22.59 5.78
CA LYS A 529 4.92 -22.59 4.39
C LYS A 529 6.04 -22.82 3.37
N VAL A 530 7.04 -23.62 3.74
CA VAL A 530 8.14 -23.97 2.82
C VAL A 530 7.58 -24.82 1.67
N PRO A 531 7.91 -24.52 0.40
CA PRO A 531 7.35 -25.23 -0.76
C PRO A 531 7.52 -26.74 -0.68
N TYR A 532 8.70 -27.22 -0.28
CA TYR A 532 9.02 -28.64 -0.20
C TYR A 532 9.64 -29.06 1.14
N LEU A 533 9.15 -30.18 1.68
CA LEU A 533 9.81 -30.93 2.74
C LEU A 533 10.27 -32.28 2.16
N LEU A 534 11.55 -32.60 2.32
CA LEU A 534 12.13 -33.88 1.88
C LEU A 534 12.41 -34.74 3.09
N ILE A 535 11.70 -35.86 3.23
CA ILE A 535 11.90 -36.79 4.34
C ILE A 535 12.90 -37.85 3.90
N ILE A 536 13.95 -38.06 4.70
CA ILE A 536 15.03 -39.00 4.40
C ILE A 536 15.03 -40.11 5.43
N GLY A 537 14.73 -41.35 4.99
CA GLY A 537 14.84 -42.57 5.79
C GLY A 537 15.75 -43.63 5.18
N ASP A 538 15.74 -44.81 5.80
CA ASP A 538 16.60 -45.94 5.41
C ASP A 538 16.41 -46.30 3.91
N LYS A 539 15.16 -46.29 3.43
CA LYS A 539 14.82 -46.58 2.03
C LYS A 539 15.37 -45.51 1.09
N GLU A 540 15.14 -44.24 1.41
CA GLU A 540 15.59 -43.09 0.61
C GLU A 540 17.11 -43.08 0.45
N VAL A 541 17.86 -43.36 1.53
CA VAL A 541 19.32 -43.48 1.48
C VAL A 541 19.75 -44.66 0.60
N SER A 542 19.16 -45.84 0.78
CA SER A 542 19.56 -47.04 0.03
C SER A 542 19.25 -46.97 -1.47
N GLU A 543 18.14 -46.32 -1.85
CA GLU A 543 17.68 -46.22 -3.23
C GLU A 543 18.09 -44.89 -3.91
N LYS A 544 18.78 -44.00 -3.18
CA LYS A 544 19.10 -42.61 -3.62
C LYS A 544 17.84 -41.85 -4.08
N ARG A 545 16.80 -41.90 -3.26
CA ARG A 545 15.50 -41.26 -3.47
C ARG A 545 15.20 -40.24 -2.37
N VAL A 546 14.14 -39.46 -2.56
CA VAL A 546 13.61 -38.54 -1.55
C VAL A 546 12.11 -38.69 -1.45
N ALA A 547 11.57 -38.75 -0.23
CA ALA A 547 10.13 -38.68 -0.01
C ALA A 547 9.70 -37.20 0.01
N VAL A 548 8.91 -36.81 -0.99
CA VAL A 548 8.58 -35.40 -1.26
C VAL A 548 7.24 -35.06 -0.65
N ARG A 549 7.19 -33.98 0.12
CA ARG A 549 5.94 -33.39 0.61
C ARG A 549 5.85 -31.94 0.13
N LYS A 550 4.82 -31.61 -0.64
CA LYS A 550 4.59 -30.25 -1.18
C LYS A 550 3.61 -29.49 -0.28
N TYR A 551 3.86 -28.21 -0.04
CA TYR A 551 2.97 -27.37 0.75
C TYR A 551 1.54 -27.37 0.16
N ALA A 552 0.54 -27.39 1.04
CA ALA A 552 -0.90 -27.55 0.76
C ALA A 552 -1.34 -28.88 0.10
N GLN A 553 -0.50 -29.53 -0.72
CA GLN A 553 -0.83 -30.78 -1.42
C GLN A 553 -0.51 -32.04 -0.61
N GLY A 554 0.42 -31.94 0.35
CA GLY A 554 0.79 -33.06 1.22
C GLY A 554 1.80 -34.00 0.57
N ASP A 555 1.70 -35.29 0.88
CA ASP A 555 2.64 -36.32 0.41
C ASP A 555 2.51 -36.52 -1.10
N GLN A 556 3.63 -36.49 -1.80
CA GLN A 556 3.74 -36.70 -3.25
C GLN A 556 4.39 -38.05 -3.59
N GLY A 557 4.71 -38.86 -2.57
CA GLY A 557 5.47 -40.08 -2.72
C GLY A 557 6.97 -39.84 -2.89
N THR A 558 7.67 -40.84 -3.43
CA THR A 558 9.13 -40.81 -3.56
C THR A 558 9.57 -40.49 -4.99
N LEU A 559 10.50 -39.56 -5.15
CA LEU A 559 11.19 -39.27 -6.41
C LEU A 559 12.66 -39.67 -6.33
N SER A 560 13.31 -39.89 -7.48
CA SER A 560 14.78 -39.89 -7.49
C SER A 560 15.29 -38.48 -7.17
N VAL A 561 16.52 -38.37 -6.67
CA VAL A 561 17.14 -37.06 -6.41
C VAL A 561 17.19 -36.21 -7.68
N ASP A 562 17.50 -36.82 -8.82
CA ASP A 562 17.59 -36.12 -10.11
C ASP A 562 16.23 -35.64 -10.61
N ASP A 563 15.17 -36.46 -10.47
CA ASP A 563 13.81 -36.07 -10.87
C ASP A 563 13.31 -34.90 -10.02
N PHE A 564 13.52 -34.95 -8.69
CA PHE A 564 13.15 -33.84 -7.81
C PHE A 564 13.91 -32.56 -8.16
N LYS A 565 15.23 -32.68 -8.40
CA LYS A 565 16.08 -31.55 -8.79
C LYS A 565 15.59 -30.92 -10.10
N ALA A 566 15.24 -31.74 -11.10
CA ALA A 566 14.67 -31.25 -12.35
C ALA A 566 13.31 -30.55 -12.12
N GLN A 567 12.45 -31.13 -11.29
CA GLN A 567 11.13 -30.57 -10.97
C GLN A 567 11.25 -29.18 -10.33
N ILE A 568 12.04 -29.04 -9.26
CA ILE A 568 12.14 -27.76 -8.54
C ILE A 568 12.79 -26.67 -9.40
N LEU A 569 13.80 -27.02 -10.21
CA LEU A 569 14.43 -26.07 -11.12
C LEU A 569 13.46 -25.60 -12.20
N GLN A 570 12.59 -26.47 -12.70
CA GLN A 570 11.58 -26.10 -13.66
C GLN A 570 10.54 -25.16 -13.04
N GLU A 571 10.05 -25.45 -11.83
CA GLU A 571 9.11 -24.55 -11.12
C GLU A 571 9.72 -23.17 -10.85
N VAL A 572 10.99 -23.13 -10.42
CA VAL A 572 11.73 -21.88 -10.20
C VAL A 572 11.87 -21.08 -11.51
N LYS A 573 12.18 -21.76 -12.61
CA LYS A 573 12.30 -21.14 -13.93
C LYS A 573 10.98 -20.58 -14.44
N ASP A 574 9.90 -21.34 -14.25
CA ASP A 574 8.54 -20.97 -14.66
C ASP A 574 7.89 -19.98 -13.69
N LYS A 575 8.56 -19.66 -12.58
CA LYS A 575 8.12 -18.74 -11.52
C LYS A 575 6.80 -19.18 -10.87
N THR A 576 6.64 -20.49 -10.68
CA THR A 576 5.44 -21.11 -10.10
C THR A 576 5.61 -21.55 -8.64
#